data_AF-A0A943H3X4-F1
#
_entry.id   AF-A0A943H3X4-F1
#
_cell.length_a   1.000
_cell.length_b   1.000
_cell.length_c   1.000
_cell.angle_alpha   90.00
_cell.angle_beta   90.00
_cell.angle_gamma   90.00
#
_symmetry.space_group_name_H-M   'P 1'
#
loop_
_entity.id
_entity.type
_entity.pdbx_description
1 polymer ?
#
loop_
_entity_poly.entity_id
_entity_poly.type
_entity_poly.pdbx_seq_one_letter_code
_entity_poly.pdbx_strand_id
1 'polypeptide(L)' 'MTAIKERILGAVSVMSDADAETVWELIMTNFPKRTWDDIETVVPDEWDLKMLHDAKNNPDCKEFISSEDAMKELGL' A
#
# COMPACT_ATOMS: atom_id res chain seq x y z
N MET A 1 2.74 17.95 -2.42
CA MET A 1 3.18 17.78 -1.01
C MET A 1 3.41 19.18 -0.42
N THR A 2 3.17 19.41 0.88
CA THR A 2 3.31 20.77 1.47
C THR A 2 4.64 20.91 2.20
N ALA A 3 5.20 22.13 2.31
CA ALA A 3 6.47 22.40 2.99
C ALA A 3 6.57 21.84 4.43
N ILE A 4 5.46 21.85 5.17
CA ILE A 4 5.41 21.27 6.54
C ILE A 4 5.61 19.74 6.50
N LYS A 5 4.98 19.06 5.54
CA LYS A 5 5.07 17.59 5.39
C LYS A 5 6.48 17.16 5.01
N GLU A 6 7.16 17.93 4.16
CA GLU A 6 8.56 17.67 3.78
C GLU A 6 9.52 17.85 4.96
N ARG A 7 9.30 18.87 5.80
CA ARG A 7 10.09 19.09 7.02
C ARG A 7 9.93 17.95 8.03
N ILE A 8 8.69 17.46 8.22
CA ILE A 8 8.42 16.32 9.10
C ILE A 8 9.15 15.07 8.57
N LEU A 9 9.02 14.77 7.27
CA LEU A 9 9.68 13.62 6.66
C LEU A 9 11.22 13.71 6.79
N GLY A 10 11.78 14.89 6.53
CA GLY A 10 13.23 15.12 6.69
C GLY A 10 13.69 14.91 8.12
N ALA A 11 12.95 15.42 9.12
CA ALA A 11 13.26 15.21 10.53
C ALA A 11 13.20 13.72 10.92
N VAL A 12 12.18 12.99 10.45
CA VAL A 12 12.01 11.54 10.69
C VAL A 12 13.11 10.72 10.02
N SER A 13 13.63 11.17 8.87
CA SER A 13 14.71 10.45 8.18
C SER A 13 16.09 10.51 8.87
N VAL A 14 16.30 11.46 9.78
CA VAL A 14 17.60 11.67 10.45
C VAL A 14 17.57 11.40 11.95
N MET A 15 16.39 11.12 12.53
CA MET A 15 16.26 10.75 13.94
C MET A 15 16.63 9.27 14.16
N SER A 16 16.84 8.89 15.43
CA SER A 16 17.10 7.49 15.76
C SER A 16 15.84 6.63 15.62
N ASP A 17 16.01 5.31 15.46
CA ASP A 17 14.88 4.39 15.38
C ASP A 17 13.99 4.46 16.64
N ALA A 18 14.58 4.65 17.82
CA ALA A 18 13.84 4.78 19.08
C ALA A 18 12.98 6.07 19.13
N ASP A 19 13.50 7.18 18.61
CA ASP A 19 12.74 8.43 18.50
C ASP A 19 11.63 8.29 17.45
N ALA A 20 11.91 7.61 16.33
CA ALA A 20 10.94 7.35 15.26
C ALA A 20 9.78 6.49 15.76
N GLU A 21 10.04 5.49 16.61
CA GLU A 21 9.02 4.66 17.23
C GLU A 21 8.11 5.48 18.16
N THR A 22 8.69 6.38 18.95
CA THR A 22 7.93 7.30 19.81
C THR A 22 7.03 8.23 18.97
N VAL A 23 7.54 8.75 17.86
CA VAL A 23 6.76 9.58 16.92
C VAL A 23 5.64 8.75 16.27
N TRP A 24 5.90 7.50 15.92
CA TRP A 24 4.91 6.59 15.37
C TRP A 24 3.77 6.31 16.36
N GLU A 25 4.08 6.05 17.63
CA GLU A 25 3.08 5.89 18.69
C GLU A 25 2.23 7.15 18.87
N LEU A 26 2.85 8.33 18.84
CA LEU A 26 2.15 9.60 18.89
C LEU A 26 1.18 9.74 17.71
N ILE A 27 1.61 9.36 16.51
CA ILE A 27 0.75 9.41 15.31
C ILE A 27 -0.44 8.47 15.48
N MET A 28 -0.18 7.23 15.88
CA MET A 28 -1.20 6.19 16.07
C MET A 28 -2.21 6.52 17.18
N THR A 29 -1.79 7.30 18.17
CA THR A 29 -2.64 7.72 19.30
C THR A 29 -3.51 8.93 18.97
N ASN A 30 -2.95 9.93 18.27
CA ASN A 30 -3.57 11.24 18.14
C ASN A 30 -4.28 11.47 16.80
N PHE A 31 -3.90 10.74 15.76
CA PHE A 31 -4.61 10.79 14.48
C PHE A 31 -5.52 9.57 14.38
N PRO A 32 -6.78 9.73 13.94
CA PRO A 32 -7.67 8.60 13.75
C PRO A 32 -6.95 7.60 12.86
N LYS A 33 -6.88 6.34 13.31
CA LYS A 33 -6.48 5.24 12.44
C LYS A 33 -7.46 5.26 11.30
N ARG A 34 -7.05 5.81 10.15
CA ARG A 34 -7.81 5.62 8.93
C ARG A 34 -7.77 4.13 8.67
N THR A 35 -8.83 3.43 9.06
CA THR A 35 -8.96 2.02 8.72
C THR A 35 -9.26 1.93 7.24
N TRP A 36 -9.19 0.73 6.69
CA TRP A 36 -9.65 0.49 5.32
C TRP A 36 -11.10 0.94 5.11
N ASP A 37 -11.88 1.00 6.19
CA ASP A 37 -13.27 1.46 6.19
C ASP A 37 -13.41 2.99 6.07
N ASP A 38 -12.36 3.76 6.40
CA ASP A 38 -12.34 5.23 6.28
C ASP A 38 -11.93 5.72 4.89
N ILE A 39 -11.59 4.80 3.98
CA ILE A 39 -11.27 5.13 2.60
C ILE A 39 -12.58 5.22 1.81
N GLU A 40 -12.77 6.35 1.14
CA GLU A 40 -13.93 6.57 0.28
C GLU A 40 -13.99 5.49 -0.81
N THR A 41 -15.08 4.72 -0.82
CA THR A 41 -15.34 3.76 -1.89
C THR A 41 -16.09 4.47 -3.01
N VAL A 42 -15.41 4.65 -4.13
CA VAL A 42 -16.00 5.20 -5.35
C VAL A 42 -16.24 4.09 -6.36
N VAL A 43 -17.29 4.24 -7.17
CA VAL A 43 -17.53 3.33 -8.28
C VAL A 43 -16.41 3.55 -9.32
N PRO A 44 -15.78 2.47 -9.84
CA PRO A 44 -14.77 2.57 -10.88
C PRO A 44 -15.28 3.35 -12.09
N ASP A 45 -14.45 4.24 -12.63
CA ASP A 45 -14.78 4.98 -13.84
C ASP A 45 -14.53 4.13 -15.12
N GLU A 46 -14.80 4.70 -16.30
CA GLU A 46 -14.62 3.97 -17.57
C GLU A 46 -13.17 3.52 -17.81
N TRP A 47 -12.20 4.29 -17.33
CA TRP A 47 -10.79 3.95 -17.45
C TRP A 47 -10.41 2.82 -16.50
N ASP A 48 -10.89 2.87 -15.26
CA ASP A 48 -10.69 1.80 -14.28
C ASP A 48 -11.30 0.48 -14.78
N LEU A 49 -12.52 0.53 -15.31
CA LEU A 49 -13.19 -0.65 -15.89
C LEU A 49 -12.42 -1.22 -17.08
N LYS A 50 -11.85 -0.35 -17.92
CA LYS A 50 -11.00 -0.77 -19.04
C LYS A 50 -9.73 -1.44 -18.53
N MET A 51 -9.06 -0.88 -17.52
CA MET A 51 -7.87 -1.49 -16.92
C MET A 51 -8.17 -2.85 -16.32
N LEU A 52 -9.30 -3.01 -15.61
CA LEU A 52 -9.74 -4.30 -15.08
C LEU A 52 -10.02 -5.32 -16.18
N HIS A 53 -10.66 -4.90 -17.27
CA HIS A 53 -10.90 -5.74 -18.44
C HIS A 53 -9.59 -6.17 -19.11
N ASP A 54 -8.65 -5.24 -19.29
CA ASP A 54 -7.36 -5.51 -19.92
C ASP A 54 -6.52 -6.45 -19.06
N ALA A 55 -6.48 -6.24 -17.73
CA ALA A 55 -5.82 -7.14 -16.80
C ALA A 55 -6.42 -8.55 -16.81
N LYS A 56 -7.75 -8.67 -16.89
CA LYS A 56 -8.44 -9.97 -16.94
C LYS A 56 -8.15 -10.76 -18.21
N ASN A 57 -7.95 -10.08 -19.34
CA ASN A 57 -7.74 -10.71 -20.64
C ASN A 57 -6.27 -10.75 -21.07
N ASN A 58 -5.37 -10.13 -20.30
CA ASN A 58 -3.94 -10.16 -20.59
C ASN A 58 -3.37 -11.53 -20.17
N PRO A 59 -2.83 -12.34 -21.10
CA PRO A 59 -2.26 -13.66 -20.78
C PRO A 59 -1.04 -13.59 -19.85
N ASP A 60 -0.39 -12.42 -19.76
CA ASP A 60 0.74 -12.16 -18.85
C ASP A 60 0.26 -11.80 -17.43
N CYS A 61 -1.00 -11.40 -17.25
CA CYS A 61 -1.62 -11.19 -15.95
C CYS A 61 -2.27 -12.50 -15.50
N LYS A 62 -1.70 -13.15 -14.48
CA LYS A 62 -2.23 -14.40 -13.91
C LYS A 62 -2.54 -14.22 -12.44
N GLU A 63 -3.50 -14.99 -11.94
CA GLU A 63 -3.70 -15.09 -10.51
C GLU A 63 -2.43 -15.64 -9.85
N PHE A 64 -2.02 -15.02 -8.74
CA PHE A 64 -0.88 -15.50 -7.98
C PHE A 64 -1.23 -16.88 -7.40
N ILE A 65 -0.41 -17.87 -7.73
CA ILE A 65 -0.46 -19.20 -7.10
C ILE A 65 0.27 -19.17 -5.76
N SER A 66 -0.05 -20.12 -4.89
CA SER A 66 0.66 -20.26 -3.62
C SER A 66 2.14 -20.61 -3.86
N SER A 67 3.00 -20.33 -2.88
CA SER A 67 4.42 -20.71 -2.98
C SER A 67 4.61 -22.23 -3.14
N GLU A 68 3.71 -23.02 -2.55
CA GLU A 68 3.74 -24.49 -2.64
C GLU A 68 3.39 -24.95 -4.06
N ASP A 69 2.32 -24.39 -4.65
CA ASP A 69 1.92 -24.69 -6.02
C ASP A 69 2.98 -24.23 -7.03
N ALA A 70 3.61 -23.09 -6.79
CA ALA A 70 4.71 -22.59 -7.62
C ALA A 70 5.91 -23.54 -7.61
N MET A 71 6.33 -24.05 -6.44
CA MET A 71 7.43 -25.01 -6.36
C MET A 71 7.09 -26.31 -7.10
N LYS A 72 5.84 -26.79 -6.95
CA LYS A 72 5.36 -27.98 -7.66
C LYS A 72 5.36 -27.81 -9.19
N GLU A 73 4.92 -26.66 -9.71
CA GLU A 73 4.98 -26.38 -11.17
C GLU A 73 6.41 -26.27 -11.69
N LEU A 74 7.34 -25.79 -10.86
CA LEU A 74 8.76 -25.65 -11.19
C LEU A 74 9.57 -26.94 -10.98
N GLY A 75 8.96 -27.98 -10.40
CA GLY A 75 9.63 -29.24 -10.10
C GLY A 75 10.68 -29.14 -8.99
N LEU A 76 10.49 -28.21 -8.06
CA LEU A 76 11.36 -27.95 -6.90
C LEU A 76 10.74 -28.48 -5.60
#